data_AF-M1CUB5-F1
#
_entry.id   AF-M1CUB5-F1
#
_cell.length_a   1.000
_cell.length_b   1.000
_cell.length_c   1.000
_cell.angle_alpha   90.00
_cell.angle_beta   90.00
_cell.angle_gamma   90.00
#
_symmetry.space_group_name_H-M   'P 1'
#
loop_
_entity.id
_entity.type
_entity.pdbx_description
1 polymer ?
#
loop_
_entity_poly.entity_id
_entity_poly.type
_entity_poly.pdbx_seq_one_letter_code
_entity_poly.pdbx_strand_id
1 'polypeptide(L)'
;TLQYITEVSQRTPLISIKLLVHLGGKSLWVDCDKGFKSSTYKPGVCNSIQCTYSNPNHCGDCILKPKLQPGCNNNSCYIWGENPLIDWFDDSADIADDVFVIGSTTGVRVTLPRFIFA
;
A
#
# COMPACT_ATOMS: atom_id res chain seq x y z
N THR A 1 -17.60 14.33 8.68
CA THR A 1 -17.90 14.16 7.24
C THR A 1 -18.37 12.74 7.01
N LEU A 2 -19.33 12.51 6.10
CA LEU A 2 -19.75 11.16 5.72
C LEU A 2 -18.62 10.49 4.92
N GLN A 3 -18.29 9.24 5.25
CA GLN A 3 -17.22 8.47 4.62
C GLN A 3 -17.82 7.37 3.74
N TYR A 4 -17.26 7.18 2.54
CA TYR A 4 -17.59 6.06 1.67
C TYR A 4 -16.52 4.99 1.84
N ILE A 5 -16.94 3.78 2.22
CA ILE A 5 -16.04 2.66 2.47
C ILE A 5 -16.27 1.61 1.40
N THR A 6 -15.18 1.13 0.80
CA THR A 6 -15.18 -0.03 -0.09
C THR A 6 -14.50 -1.20 0.57
N GLU A 7 -14.84 -2.40 0.13
CA GLU A 7 -14.17 -3.63 0.53
C GLU A 7 -13.46 -4.23 -0.68
N VAL A 8 -12.19 -4.56 -0.50
CA VAL A 8 -11.33 -5.23 -1.48
C VAL A 8 -10.62 -6.38 -0.79
N SER A 9 -10.04 -7.30 -1.55
CA SER A 9 -9.20 -8.34 -0.95
C SER A 9 -7.73 -8.15 -1.33
N GLN A 10 -6.84 -8.41 -0.39
CA GLN A 10 -5.38 -8.27 -0.57
C GLN A 10 -4.65 -9.38 0.18
N ARG A 11 -3.33 -9.49 -0.05
CA ARG A 11 -2.38 -10.36 0.67
C ARG A 11 -2.47 -11.84 0.29
N THR A 12 -1.50 -12.61 0.76
CA THR A 12 -1.50 -14.07 0.73
C THR A 12 -1.18 -14.63 2.13
N PRO A 13 -2.11 -15.34 2.80
CA PRO A 13 -3.45 -15.71 2.34
C PRO A 13 -4.35 -14.48 2.16
N LEU A 14 -5.30 -14.60 1.23
CA LEU A 14 -6.19 -13.52 0.84
C LEU A 14 -7.11 -13.13 2.01
N ILE A 15 -7.15 -11.85 2.35
CA ILE A 15 -8.04 -11.29 3.35
C ILE A 15 -8.85 -10.12 2.76
N SER A 16 -10.06 -9.90 3.26
CA SER A 16 -10.80 -8.67 2.97
C SER A 16 -10.32 -7.52 3.83
N ILE A 17 -10.15 -6.35 3.22
CA ILE A 17 -9.80 -5.10 3.89
C ILE A 17 -10.81 -4.01 3.49
N LYS A 18 -11.12 -3.14 4.46
CA LYS A 18 -12.00 -1.98 4.25
C LYS A 18 -11.14 -0.75 4.04
N LEU A 19 -11.42 -0.01 2.97
CA LEU A 19 -10.67 1.17 2.58
C LEU A 19 -11.63 2.36 2.41
N LEU A 20 -11.15 3.54 2.81
CA LEU A 20 -11.83 4.80 2.52
C LEU A 20 -11.68 5.13 1.04
N VAL A 21 -12.79 5.50 0.40
CA VAL A 21 -12.76 6.00 -0.97
C VAL A 21 -12.36 7.47 -0.98
N HIS A 22 -11.14 7.75 -1.46
CA HIS A 22 -10.64 9.11 -1.68
C HIS A 22 -10.45 9.35 -3.18
N LEU A 23 -11.42 10.03 -3.81
CA LEU A 23 -11.40 10.28 -5.26
C LEU A 23 -10.22 11.15 -5.74
N GLY A 24 -9.66 11.98 -4.86
CA GLY A 24 -8.51 12.84 -5.15
C GLY A 24 -7.17 12.27 -4.72
N GLY A 25 -7.15 11.06 -4.12
CA GLY A 25 -5.92 10.43 -3.65
C GLY A 25 -5.07 9.91 -4.81
N LYS A 26 -3.75 9.99 -4.67
CA LYS A 26 -2.80 9.56 -5.72
C LYS A 26 -2.56 8.06 -5.77
N SER A 27 -2.75 7.37 -4.65
CA SER A 27 -2.47 5.95 -4.50
C SER A 27 -3.43 5.31 -3.50
N LEU A 28 -3.54 3.98 -3.59
CA LEU A 28 -4.09 3.17 -2.50
C LEU A 28 -3.00 3.04 -1.44
N TRP A 29 -3.33 3.29 -0.19
CA TRP A 29 -2.44 2.98 0.92
C TRP A 29 -3.13 2.20 2.03
N VAL A 30 -2.35 1.42 2.78
CA VAL A 30 -2.82 0.59 3.90
C VAL A 30 -1.86 0.67 5.09
N ASP A 31 -2.38 0.49 6.30
CA ASP A 31 -1.53 0.35 7.50
C ASP A 31 -0.77 -0.98 7.44
N CYS A 32 0.54 -0.90 7.16
CA CYS A 32 1.46 -2.03 7.15
C CYS A 32 2.02 -2.37 8.54
N ASP A 33 1.93 -1.44 9.49
CA ASP A 33 2.55 -1.57 10.81
C ASP A 33 1.80 -2.51 11.73
N LYS A 34 0.47 -2.55 11.59
CA LYS A 34 -0.40 -3.30 12.49
C LYS A 34 -0.76 -4.67 11.91
N GLY A 35 0.20 -5.59 12.04
CA GLY A 35 -0.03 -7.00 11.78
C GLY A 35 -0.21 -7.35 10.31
N PHE A 36 0.35 -6.54 9.40
CA PHE A 36 0.40 -6.88 7.98
C PHE A 36 1.26 -8.14 7.80
N LYS A 37 0.65 -9.19 7.24
CA LYS A 37 1.30 -10.46 6.93
C LYS A 37 0.84 -10.91 5.56
N SER A 38 1.79 -11.10 4.66
CA SER A 38 1.54 -11.60 3.31
C SER A 38 2.80 -12.29 2.80
N SER A 39 2.66 -13.49 2.23
CA SER A 39 3.78 -14.18 1.60
C SER A 39 4.09 -13.69 0.19
N THR A 40 3.23 -12.84 -0.39
CA THR A 40 3.39 -12.27 -1.73
C THR A 40 3.78 -10.79 -1.73
N TYR A 41 3.89 -10.18 -0.55
CA TYR A 41 4.38 -8.80 -0.39
C TYR A 41 5.82 -8.66 -0.93
N LYS A 42 6.04 -7.60 -1.70
CA LYS A 42 7.37 -7.21 -2.20
C LYS A 42 7.58 -5.72 -1.99
N PRO A 43 8.67 -5.31 -1.31
CA PRO A 43 8.94 -3.90 -1.13
C PRO A 43 9.42 -3.23 -2.42
N GLY A 44 9.14 -1.94 -2.49
CA GLY A 44 9.49 -0.97 -3.51
C GLY A 44 10.98 -0.68 -3.56
N VAL A 45 11.80 -1.56 -4.13
CA VAL A 45 13.26 -1.30 -4.20
C VAL A 45 13.56 -0.04 -5.02
N CYS A 46 14.40 0.87 -4.53
CA CYS A 46 14.74 2.11 -5.21
C CYS A 46 15.20 1.87 -6.67
N ASN A 47 14.78 2.75 -7.59
CA ASN A 47 15.02 2.68 -9.04
C ASN A 47 14.41 1.46 -9.77
N SER A 48 13.61 0.64 -9.10
CA SER A 48 12.82 -0.40 -9.75
C SER A 48 11.65 0.19 -10.54
N ILE A 49 11.10 -0.58 -11.48
CA ILE A 49 9.95 -0.18 -12.32
C ILE A 49 8.73 0.22 -11.48
N GLN A 50 8.43 -0.53 -10.41
CA GLN A 50 7.34 -0.20 -9.47
C GLN A 50 7.54 1.16 -8.79
N CYS A 51 8.77 1.50 -8.40
CA CYS A 51 9.09 2.83 -7.88
C CYS A 51 8.95 3.87 -8.96
N THR A 52 9.50 3.66 -10.15
CA THR A 52 9.39 4.63 -11.26
C THR A 52 7.93 4.97 -11.57
N TYR A 53 7.02 3.99 -11.56
CA TYR A 53 5.59 4.23 -11.76
C TYR A 53 4.92 4.97 -10.60
N SER A 54 5.45 4.85 -9.38
CA SER A 54 4.90 5.50 -8.18
C SER A 54 5.36 6.94 -8.01
N ASN A 55 6.32 7.41 -8.83
CA ASN A 55 6.89 8.76 -8.77
C ASN A 55 7.28 9.18 -7.34
N PRO A 56 8.22 8.45 -6.69
CA PRO A 56 8.52 8.58 -5.28
C PRO A 56 9.12 9.94 -4.95
N ASN A 57 8.90 10.38 -3.72
CA ASN A 57 9.51 11.60 -3.20
C ASN A 57 10.98 11.40 -2.84
N HIS A 58 11.35 10.22 -2.34
CA HIS A 58 12.72 9.87 -2.00
C HIS A 58 12.92 8.35 -1.93
N CYS A 59 14.18 7.93 -1.79
CA CYS A 59 14.55 6.58 -1.39
C CYS A 59 15.29 6.61 -0.06
N GLY A 60 15.17 5.54 0.72
CA GLY A 60 15.80 5.46 2.02
C GLY A 60 15.84 4.04 2.59
N ASP A 61 16.44 3.95 3.77
CA ASP A 61 16.46 2.74 4.59
C ASP A 61 15.51 2.88 5.76
N CYS A 62 14.97 1.75 6.22
CA CYS A 62 14.18 1.75 7.44
C CYS A 62 15.10 1.83 8.67
N ILE A 63 15.26 3.03 9.20
CA ILE A 63 16.10 3.31 10.38
C ILE A 63 15.30 3.44 11.68
N LEU A 64 13.98 3.66 11.58
CA LEU A 64 13.12 3.96 12.74
C LEU A 64 12.59 2.71 13.45
N LYS A 65 12.75 1.52 12.86
CA LYS A 65 12.29 0.26 13.44
C LYS A 65 13.44 -0.72 13.63
N PRO A 66 13.40 -1.54 14.69
CA PRO A 66 14.47 -2.47 14.99
C PRO A 66 14.54 -3.68 14.02
N LYS A 67 13.49 -3.91 13.23
CA LYS A 67 13.38 -5.05 12.32
C LYS A 67 12.72 -4.62 11.02
N LEU A 68 13.25 -5.14 9.92
CA LEU A 68 12.61 -5.04 8.61
C LEU A 68 11.31 -5.84 8.60
N GLN A 69 10.28 -5.26 8.01
CA GLN A 69 8.93 -5.81 7.92
C GLN A 69 8.14 -5.05 6.84
N PRO A 70 6.95 -5.50 6.43
CA PRO A 70 6.10 -4.70 5.54
C PRO A 70 5.93 -3.26 6.05
N GLY A 71 6.13 -2.28 5.16
CA GLY A 71 6.16 -0.84 5.48
C GLY A 71 7.50 -0.32 6.02
N CYS A 72 8.53 -1.18 6.12
CA CYS A 72 9.84 -0.84 6.68
C CYS A 72 10.92 -1.73 6.06
N ASN A 73 11.48 -1.28 4.94
CA ASN A 73 12.47 -2.01 4.18
C ASN A 73 13.70 -1.13 3.88
N ASN A 74 14.83 -1.76 3.59
CA ASN A 74 16.03 -1.04 3.16
C ASN A 74 16.01 -0.79 1.65
N ASN A 75 16.70 0.26 1.22
CA ASN A 75 16.79 0.70 -0.16
C ASN A 75 15.42 0.76 -0.84
N SER A 76 14.43 1.32 -0.15
CA SER A 76 13.05 1.37 -0.61
C SER A 76 12.64 2.79 -1.00
N CYS A 77 11.62 2.92 -1.85
CA CYS A 77 11.12 4.21 -2.32
C CYS A 77 9.83 4.59 -1.60
N TYR A 78 9.73 5.88 -1.28
CA TYR A 78 8.68 6.40 -0.42
C TYR A 78 7.90 7.50 -1.13
N ILE A 79 6.59 7.52 -0.88
CA ILE A 79 5.71 8.64 -1.20
C ILE A 79 5.21 9.30 0.08
N TRP A 80 4.76 10.54 -0.01
CA TRP A 80 4.01 11.16 1.08
C TRP A 80 2.65 10.50 1.22
N GLY A 81 2.33 10.04 2.43
CA GLY A 81 1.00 9.57 2.76
C GLY A 81 -0.02 10.70 2.68
N GLU A 82 -1.27 10.36 2.36
CA GLU A 82 -2.37 11.32 2.29
C GLU A 82 -3.56 10.83 3.12
N ASN A 83 -4.08 11.67 4.02
CA ASN A 83 -5.30 11.37 4.76
C ASN A 83 -6.31 12.51 4.58
N PRO A 84 -7.38 12.31 3.79
CA PRO A 84 -8.33 13.37 3.45
C PRO A 84 -9.24 13.80 4.62
N LEU A 85 -9.08 13.19 5.81
CA LEU A 85 -9.91 13.46 6.97
C LEU A 85 -9.25 14.40 7.98
N ILE A 86 -7.97 14.74 7.78
CA ILE A 86 -7.19 15.60 8.67
C ILE A 86 -6.43 16.64 7.85
N ASP A 87 -6.18 17.81 8.44
CA ASP A 87 -5.55 18.94 7.74
C ASP A 87 -4.04 18.73 7.51
N TRP A 88 -3.40 17.89 8.33
CA TRP A 88 -1.98 17.62 8.27
C TRP A 88 -1.71 16.14 8.52
N PHE A 89 -1.00 15.52 7.58
CA PHE A 89 -0.52 14.15 7.68
C PHE A 89 0.90 14.13 7.15
N ASP A 90 1.86 13.87 8.04
CA ASP A 90 3.29 13.86 7.72
C ASP A 90 3.81 12.45 7.99
N ASP A 91 3.66 11.61 6.99
CA ASP A 91 4.11 10.22 7.03
C ASP A 91 4.68 9.82 5.68
N SER A 92 5.71 8.98 5.72
CA SER A 92 6.35 8.42 4.53
C SER A 92 5.86 6.99 4.34
N ALA A 93 5.13 6.76 3.25
CA ALA A 93 4.59 5.45 2.92
C ALA A 93 5.55 4.72 1.97
N ASP A 94 6.01 3.54 2.42
CA ASP A 94 6.89 2.64 1.65
C ASP A 94 6.09 2.00 0.51
N ILE A 95 6.51 2.22 -0.73
CA ILE A 95 5.87 1.60 -1.88
C ILE A 95 6.07 0.09 -1.81
N ALA A 96 5.04 -0.68 -2.16
CA ALA A 96 5.12 -2.12 -2.27
C ALA A 96 4.20 -2.67 -3.36
N ASP A 97 4.42 -3.92 -3.75
CA ASP A 97 3.45 -4.69 -4.51
C ASP A 97 3.00 -5.95 -3.77
N ASP A 98 1.72 -6.28 -3.91
CA ASP A 98 1.12 -7.50 -3.37
C ASP A 98 -0.08 -7.92 -4.24
N VAL A 99 -0.65 -9.08 -3.95
CA VAL A 99 -1.90 -9.55 -4.55
C VAL A 99 -3.04 -8.62 -4.14
N PHE A 100 -3.80 -8.17 -5.12
CA PHE A 100 -5.05 -7.42 -4.96
C PHE A 100 -6.15 -8.08 -5.77
N VAL A 101 -7.34 -8.19 -5.20
CA VAL A 101 -8.52 -8.77 -5.84
C VAL A 101 -9.70 -7.83 -5.66
N ILE A 102 -10.35 -7.52 -6.77
CA ILE A 102 -11.58 -6.72 -6.81
C ILE A 102 -12.67 -7.47 -7.56
N GLY A 103 -13.90 -7.35 -7.10
CA GLY A 103 -15.08 -7.97 -7.72
C GLY A 103 -16.05 -8.53 -6.69
N SER A 104 -17.35 -8.33 -6.95
CA SER A 104 -18.44 -8.67 -6.02
C SER A 104 -18.92 -10.12 -6.15
N THR A 105 -18.78 -10.74 -7.31
CA THR A 105 -19.33 -12.08 -7.61
C THR A 105 -18.25 -13.06 -8.07
N THR A 106 -18.38 -14.32 -7.65
CA THR A 106 -17.54 -15.43 -8.10
C THR A 106 -17.68 -15.57 -9.63
N GLY A 107 -16.58 -15.33 -10.36
CA GLY A 107 -16.55 -15.28 -11.83
C GLY A 107 -16.27 -13.89 -12.41
N VAL A 108 -16.42 -12.83 -11.61
CA VAL A 108 -16.11 -11.42 -11.97
C VAL A 108 -14.97 -10.87 -11.10
N ARG A 109 -14.28 -11.75 -10.35
CA ARG A 109 -13.13 -11.37 -9.55
C ARG A 109 -11.90 -11.24 -10.44
N VAL A 110 -11.33 -10.04 -10.47
CA VAL A 110 -10.08 -9.75 -11.17
C VAL A 110 -8.97 -9.77 -10.14
N THR A 111 -7.97 -10.62 -10.38
CA THR A 111 -6.76 -10.70 -9.56
C THR A 111 -5.62 -9.93 -10.22
N LEU A 112 -5.07 -8.98 -9.50
CA LEU A 112 -3.86 -8.24 -9.83
C LEU A 112 -2.73 -8.80 -8.94
N PRO A 113 -1.83 -9.65 -9.45
CA PRO A 113 -0.87 -10.37 -8.62
C PRO A 113 0.26 -9.50 -8.06
N ARG A 114 0.46 -8.31 -8.64
CA ARG A 114 1.49 -7.33 -8.28
C ARG A 114 0.90 -5.93 -8.36
N PHE A 115 -0.13 -5.69 -7.57
CA PHE A 115 -0.74 -4.37 -7.49
C PHE A 115 0.14 -3.47 -6.62
N ILE A 116 0.53 -2.31 -7.16
CA ILE A 116 1.39 -1.35 -6.47
C ILE A 116 0.53 -0.49 -5.53
N PHE A 117 0.96 -0.37 -4.28
CA PHE A 117 0.30 0.41 -3.23
C PHE A 117 1.36 0.98 -2.26
N ALA A 118 0.91 1.74 -1.26
CA ALA A 118 1.76 2.30 -0.22
C ALA A 118 1.29 1.94 1.21
#